data_AF-A0A4Y2QGL1-F1
#
_entry.id   AF-A0A4Y2QGL1-F1
#
_cell.length_a   1.000
_cell.length_b   1.000
_cell.length_c   1.000
_cell.angle_alpha   90.00
_cell.angle_beta   90.00
_cell.angle_gamma   90.00
#
_symmetry.space_group_name_H-M   'P 1'
#
loop_
_entity.id
_entity.type
_entity.pdbx_description
1 polymer ?
#
loop_
_entity_poly.entity_id
_entity_poly.type
_entity_poly.pdbx_seq_one_letter_code
_entity_poly.pdbx_strand_id
1 'polypeptide(L)'
;MFETVCNTAADKTIEQLQSALCFELRYVRITASKAYEAAHCHTLQDCLVETVLGAISIKDNAGITRDKKLEKKARNEVQKILKSEIHKCGLRTSPEYPVMGASPDGISSVFVT
;
A
#
# COMPACT_ATOMS: atom_id res chain seq x y z
N MET A 1 2.40 19.80 10.72
CA MET A 1 1.26 19.21 11.45
C MET A 1 0.68 18.02 10.69
N PHE A 2 0.32 18.15 9.41
CA PHE A 2 -0.23 17.02 8.61
C PHE A 2 0.76 15.87 8.37
N GLU A 3 2.04 16.17 8.14
CA GLU A 3 3.09 15.14 7.94
C GLU A 3 3.26 14.21 9.14
N THR A 4 3.17 14.76 10.37
CA THR A 4 3.21 14.00 11.61
C THR A 4 2.05 13.01 11.72
N VAL A 5 0.87 13.40 11.24
CA VAL A 5 -0.33 12.54 11.21
C VAL A 5 -0.16 11.43 10.17
N CYS A 6 0.35 11.75 8.98
CA CYS A 6 0.66 10.76 7.93
C CYS A 6 1.67 9.71 8.42
N ASN A 7 2.74 10.14 9.10
CA ASN A 7 3.75 9.23 9.65
C ASN A 7 3.16 8.34 10.74
N THR A 8 2.35 8.89 11.64
CA THR A 8 1.65 8.11 12.67
C THR A 8 0.71 7.06 12.06
N ALA A 9 0.02 7.40 10.97
CA ALA A 9 -0.84 6.47 10.25
C ALA A 9 -0.03 5.33 9.60
N ALA A 10 1.13 5.64 9.03
CA ALA A 10 2.04 4.64 8.48
C ALA A 10 2.55 3.69 9.59
N ASP A 11 2.96 4.22 10.74
CA ASP A 11 3.46 3.39 11.84
C ASP A 11 2.40 2.43 12.38
N LYS A 12 1.15 2.91 12.51
CA LYS A 12 0.02 2.08 12.97
C LYS A 12 -0.46 1.04 11.95
N THR A 13 0.05 1.07 10.72
CA THR A 13 -0.35 0.16 9.64
C THR A 13 0.79 -0.70 9.09
N ILE A 14 1.94 -0.76 9.79
CA ILE A 14 3.13 -1.55 9.41
C ILE A 14 2.81 -3.05 9.19
N GLU A 15 1.86 -3.61 9.93
CA GLU A 15 1.35 -4.99 9.75
C GLU A 15 0.39 -5.09 8.54
N GLN A 16 0.77 -4.47 7.42
CA GLN A 16 -0.03 -4.28 6.20
C GLN A 16 -0.92 -5.52 5.89
N LEU A 17 -2.21 -5.26 5.65
CA LEU A 17 -3.31 -6.23 5.40
C LEU A 17 -3.92 -6.94 6.61
N GLN A 18 -3.31 -6.92 7.81
CA GLN A 18 -3.93 -7.51 9.02
C GLN A 18 -4.63 -6.47 9.91
N SER A 19 -4.35 -5.18 9.71
CA SER A 19 -4.94 -4.10 10.50
C SER A 19 -6.20 -3.54 9.82
N ALA A 20 -7.33 -3.51 10.53
CA ALA A 20 -8.57 -2.88 10.08
C ALA A 20 -8.35 -1.42 9.65
N LEU A 21 -7.48 -0.70 10.38
CA LEU A 21 -7.09 0.67 10.07
C LEU A 21 -6.46 0.81 8.67
N CYS A 22 -5.75 -0.21 8.19
CA CYS A 22 -5.16 -0.19 6.84
C CYS A 22 -6.25 -0.20 5.75
N PHE A 23 -7.35 -0.91 5.97
CA PHE A 23 -8.50 -0.91 5.05
C PHE A 23 -9.26 0.41 5.12
N GLU A 24 -9.51 0.93 6.32
CA GLU A 24 -10.16 2.24 6.51
C GLU A 24 -9.38 3.37 5.85
N LEU A 25 -8.05 3.38 6.00
CA LEU A 25 -7.21 4.40 5.38
C LEU A 25 -7.10 4.22 3.86
N ARG A 26 -7.46 3.08 3.27
CA ARG A 26 -7.52 2.94 1.80
C ARG A 26 -8.88 3.36 1.22
N TYR A 27 -9.92 3.43 2.04
CA TYR A 27 -11.26 3.87 1.61
C TYR A 27 -11.20 5.26 0.96
N VAL A 28 -11.80 5.39 -0.23
CA VAL A 28 -11.87 6.62 -1.04
C VAL A 28 -10.49 7.11 -1.52
N ARG A 29 -9.41 6.32 -1.33
CA ARG A 29 -8.06 6.69 -1.79
C ARG A 29 -7.62 5.88 -3.00
N ILE A 30 -6.96 6.56 -3.92
CA ILE A 30 -6.25 5.94 -5.04
C ILE A 30 -4.93 5.40 -4.51
N THR A 31 -4.81 4.07 -4.44
CA THR A 31 -3.57 3.40 -4.05
C THR A 31 -2.61 3.31 -5.24
N ALA A 32 -1.30 3.21 -4.96
CA ALA A 32 -0.29 3.01 -6.00
C ALA A 32 -0.64 1.87 -6.99
N SER A 33 -1.15 0.74 -6.48
CA SER A 33 -1.61 -0.40 -7.29
C SER A 33 -2.79 -0.11 -8.23
N LYS A 34 -3.53 0.98 -8.00
CA LYS A 34 -4.67 1.43 -8.79
C LYS A 34 -4.44 2.75 -9.52
N ALA A 35 -3.28 3.39 -9.33
CA ALA A 35 -2.97 4.67 -9.95
C ALA A 35 -2.97 4.60 -11.47
N TYR A 36 -2.44 3.52 -12.06
CA TYR A 36 -2.45 3.33 -13.51
C TYR A 36 -3.87 3.21 -14.06
N GLU A 37 -4.70 2.37 -13.44
CA GLU A 37 -6.12 2.21 -13.83
C GLU A 37 -6.86 3.55 -13.68
N ALA A 38 -6.66 4.27 -12.57
CA ALA A 38 -7.29 5.56 -12.33
C ALA A 38 -6.91 6.65 -13.35
N ALA A 39 -5.69 6.62 -13.87
CA ALA A 39 -5.23 7.58 -14.88
C ALA A 39 -5.80 7.30 -16.29
N HIS A 40 -6.22 6.07 -16.58
CA HIS A 40 -6.61 5.62 -17.93
C HIS A 40 -8.07 5.14 -18.03
N CYS A 41 -8.78 5.05 -16.91
CA CYS A 41 -10.19 4.70 -16.89
C CYS A 41 -11.04 5.91 -17.34
N HIS A 42 -11.78 5.76 -18.44
CA HIS A 42 -12.65 6.80 -19.00
C HIS A 42 -14.14 6.55 -18.74
N THR A 43 -14.45 5.52 -17.98
CA THR A 43 -15.79 5.03 -17.68
C THR A 43 -16.25 5.53 -16.31
N LEU A 44 -17.39 6.22 -16.28
CA LEU A 44 -17.88 6.97 -15.11
C LEU A 44 -18.48 6.09 -13.99
N GLN A 45 -18.86 4.83 -14.28
CA GLN A 45 -19.61 3.94 -13.37
C GLN A 45 -19.07 2.51 -13.47
N ASP A 46 -17.83 2.31 -13.03
CA ASP A 46 -17.10 1.06 -13.21
C ASP A 46 -16.61 0.43 -11.90
N CYS A 47 -16.19 -0.83 -12.01
CA CYS A 47 -15.55 -1.62 -10.95
C CYS A 47 -14.40 -0.89 -10.25
N LEU A 48 -13.75 0.08 -10.89
CA LEU A 48 -12.70 0.88 -10.28
C LEU A 48 -13.24 1.76 -9.15
N VAL A 49 -14.38 2.44 -9.36
CA VAL A 49 -15.02 3.28 -8.34
C VAL A 49 -15.44 2.41 -7.15
N GLU A 50 -16.05 1.26 -7.44
CA GLU A 50 -16.43 0.30 -6.40
C GLU A 50 -15.21 -0.23 -5.62
N THR A 51 -14.09 -0.48 -6.29
CA THR A 51 -12.85 -0.91 -5.64
C THR A 51 -12.27 0.18 -4.73
N VAL A 52 -12.24 1.44 -5.19
CA VAL A 52 -11.74 2.59 -4.41
C VAL A 52 -12.65 2.90 -3.22
N LEU A 53 -13.96 2.74 -3.39
CA LEU A 53 -14.95 2.83 -2.31
C LEU A 53 -14.94 1.59 -1.39
N GLY A 54 -14.03 0.63 -1.58
CA GLY A 54 -13.96 -0.57 -0.74
C GLY A 54 -15.19 -1.47 -0.81
N ALA A 55 -16.07 -1.28 -1.79
CA ALA A 55 -17.27 -2.10 -2.01
C ALA A 55 -16.92 -3.52 -2.50
N ILE A 56 -15.72 -3.69 -3.05
CA ILE A 56 -15.21 -4.99 -3.50
C ILE A 56 -14.24 -5.55 -2.45
N SER A 57 -14.69 -6.60 -1.74
CA SER A 57 -13.79 -7.43 -0.93
C SER A 57 -12.94 -8.30 -1.86
N ILE A 58 -11.65 -7.97 -1.97
CA ILE A 58 -10.70 -8.81 -2.68
C ILE A 58 -10.47 -10.06 -1.82
N LYS A 59 -11.16 -11.15 -2.15
CA LYS A 59 -10.89 -12.46 -1.54
C LYS A 59 -9.44 -12.84 -1.83
N ASP A 60 -8.76 -13.39 -0.84
CA ASP A 60 -7.42 -13.94 -1.01
C ASP A 60 -7.44 -14.96 -2.16
N ASN A 61 -6.75 -14.62 -3.25
CA ASN A 61 -6.53 -15.53 -4.36
C ASN A 61 -5.14 -16.18 -4.22
N ALA A 62 -4.83 -17.12 -5.12
CA ALA A 62 -3.55 -17.84 -5.07
C ALA A 62 -2.34 -16.90 -5.16
N GLY A 63 -2.45 -15.79 -5.91
CA GLY A 63 -1.41 -14.77 -6.01
C GLY A 63 -1.19 -14.05 -4.68
N ILE A 64 -2.25 -13.48 -4.09
CA ILE A 64 -2.19 -12.77 -2.81
C ILE A 64 -1.65 -13.66 -1.69
N THR A 65 -2.11 -14.92 -1.64
CA THR A 65 -1.63 -15.89 -0.64
C THR A 65 -0.15 -16.18 -0.79
N ARG A 66 0.32 -16.34 -2.04
CA ARG A 66 1.73 -16.56 -2.34
C ARG A 66 2.56 -15.34 -1.96
N ASP A 67 2.09 -14.14 -2.28
CA ASP A 67 2.81 -12.90 -2.02
C ASP A 67 2.99 -12.72 -0.50
N LYS A 68 1.93 -12.86 0.30
CA LYS A 68 2.00 -12.85 1.78
C LYS A 68 3.04 -13.84 2.33
N LYS A 69 3.18 -15.02 1.71
CA LYS A 69 4.14 -16.06 2.13
C LYS A 69 5.58 -15.73 1.74
N LEU A 70 5.78 -15.06 0.61
CA LEU A 70 7.10 -14.81 0.03
C LEU A 70 7.67 -13.44 0.39
N GLU A 71 6.84 -12.45 0.74
CA GLU A 71 7.23 -11.06 0.99
C GLU A 71 8.42 -10.95 1.97
N LYS A 72 8.33 -11.63 3.12
CA LYS A 72 9.44 -11.65 4.11
C LYS A 72 10.72 -12.26 3.53
N LYS A 73 10.61 -13.31 2.72
CA LYS A 73 11.77 -13.97 2.09
C LYS A 73 12.38 -13.07 1.02
N ALA A 74 11.55 -12.50 0.15
CA ALA A 74 11.97 -11.59 -0.91
C ALA A 74 12.71 -10.38 -0.31
N ARG A 75 12.14 -9.72 0.71
CA ARG A 75 12.80 -8.60 1.39
C ARG A 75 14.16 -8.99 1.97
N ASN A 76 14.26 -10.13 2.65
CA ASN A 76 15.53 -10.61 3.20
C ASN A 76 16.59 -10.84 2.10
N GLU A 77 16.21 -11.39 0.95
CA GLU A 77 17.15 -11.58 -0.17
C GLU A 77 17.58 -10.24 -0.79
N VAL A 78 16.63 -9.31 -0.95
CA VAL A 78 16.93 -7.95 -1.45
C VAL A 78 17.87 -7.21 -0.49
N GLN A 79 17.68 -7.33 0.82
CA GLN A 79 18.60 -6.78 1.83
C GLN A 79 20.03 -7.32 1.68
N LYS A 80 20.20 -8.62 1.41
CA LYS A 80 21.53 -9.22 1.19
C LYS A 80 22.19 -8.70 -0.08
N ILE A 81 21.42 -8.58 -1.17
CA ILE A 81 21.91 -8.10 -2.47
C ILE A 81 22.33 -6.64 -2.38
N LEU A 82 21.48 -5.80 -1.78
CA LEU A 82 21.70 -4.36 -1.69
C LEU A 82 22.56 -3.94 -0.49
N LYS A 83 22.94 -4.90 0.37
CA LYS A 83 23.74 -4.69 1.59
C LYS A 83 23.21 -3.51 2.43
N SER A 84 21.89 -3.38 2.46
CA SER A 84 21.17 -2.25 3.07
C SER A 84 19.99 -2.77 3.88
N GLU A 85 19.66 -2.10 4.98
CA GLU A 85 18.46 -2.42 5.74
C GLU A 85 17.20 -1.98 5.00
N ILE A 86 16.22 -2.88 4.94
CA ILE A 86 14.90 -2.62 4.35
C ILE A 86 13.86 -2.88 5.42
N HIS A 87 13.26 -1.81 5.91
CA HIS A 87 12.25 -1.86 6.95
C HIS A 87 10.87 -2.05 6.32
N LYS A 88 10.00 -2.76 7.05
CA LYS A 88 8.57 -2.74 6.71
C LYS A 88 8.05 -1.31 6.88
N CYS A 89 7.05 -0.94 6.10
CA CYS A 89 6.35 0.31 6.27
C CYS A 89 4.84 0.07 6.19
N GLY A 90 4.04 0.97 6.76
CA GLY A 90 2.59 0.91 6.58
C GLY A 90 2.12 1.71 5.36
N LEU A 91 0.83 2.04 5.35
CA LEU A 91 0.26 2.90 4.33
C LEU A 91 0.74 4.34 4.53
N ARG A 92 1.46 4.86 3.53
CA ARG A 92 1.86 6.26 3.44
C ARG A 92 0.86 7.04 2.60
N THR A 93 0.35 8.13 3.15
CA THR A 93 -0.55 9.05 2.45
C THR A 93 0.18 10.35 2.12
N SER A 94 -0.21 11.01 1.02
CA SER A 94 0.35 12.32 0.69
C SER A 94 -0.38 13.40 1.52
N PRO A 95 0.34 14.25 2.27
CA PRO A 95 -0.29 15.38 2.96
C PRO A 95 -0.79 16.44 1.97
N GLU A 96 -0.15 16.57 0.82
CA GLU A 96 -0.53 17.52 -0.24
C GLU A 96 -1.70 16.98 -1.08
N TYR A 97 -1.73 15.66 -1.31
CA TYR A 97 -2.79 14.97 -2.04
C TYR A 97 -3.39 13.82 -1.22
N PRO A 98 -4.24 14.09 -0.22
CA PRO A 98 -4.77 13.07 0.70
C PRO A 98 -5.57 11.96 0.04
N VAL A 99 -6.02 12.17 -1.21
CA VAL A 99 -6.66 11.18 -2.06
C VAL A 99 -5.71 10.07 -2.51
N MET A 100 -4.39 10.30 -2.45
CA MET A 100 -3.37 9.32 -2.85
C MET A 100 -2.74 8.64 -1.65
N GLY A 101 -2.44 7.35 -1.81
CA GLY A 101 -1.69 6.57 -0.84
C GLY A 101 -0.88 5.44 -1.47
N ALA A 102 0.16 5.01 -0.78
CA ALA A 102 1.00 3.89 -1.19
C ALA A 102 1.36 3.03 0.01
N SER A 103 1.49 1.73 -0.20
CA SER A 103 1.88 0.77 0.83
C SER A 103 3.08 0.00 0.28
N PRO A 104 4.30 0.57 0.32
CA PRO A 104 5.48 -0.10 -0.17
C PRO A 104 5.76 -1.41 0.58
N ASP A 105 6.40 -2.36 -0.09
CA ASP A 105 6.83 -3.63 0.50
C ASP A 105 8.03 -3.43 1.45
N GLY A 106 8.80 -2.36 1.24
CA GLY A 106 9.89 -1.97 2.09
C GLY A 106 10.47 -0.59 1.80
N ILE A 107 11.02 0.03 2.85
CA ILE A 107 11.71 1.32 2.76
C ILE A 107 13.13 1.15 3.30
N SER A 108 14.10 1.65 2.55
CA SER A 108 15.48 1.83 2.99
C SER A 108 15.86 3.32 2.97
N SER A 109 17.04 3.64 3.47
CA SER A 109 17.61 4.99 3.36
C SER A 109 17.95 5.40 1.92
N VAL A 110 17.98 4.45 0.98
CA VAL A 110 18.49 4.66 -0.39
C VAL A 110 17.40 4.47 -1.46
N PHE A 111 16.36 3.69 -1.17
CA PHE A 111 15.28 3.38 -2.13
C PHE A 111 14.00 2.93 -1.42
N VAL A 112 12.87 3.08 -2.12
CA VAL A 112 11.54 2.57 -1.76
C VAL A 112 11.22 1.42 -2.72
N THR A 113 10.84 0.27 -2.18
CA THR A 113 10.44 -0.94 -2.91
C THR A 113 9.02 -1.32 -2.56
#